data_AF-A0A3N6RUC7-F1
#
_entry.id   AF-A0A3N6RUC7-F1
#
_cell.length_a   1.000
_cell.length_b   1.000
_cell.length_c   1.000
_cell.angle_alpha   90.00
_cell.angle_beta   90.00
_cell.angle_gamma   90.00
#
_symmetry.space_group_name_H-M   'P 1'
#
loop_
_entity.id
_entity.type
_entity.pdbx_description
1 polymer ?
#
loop_
_entity_poly.entity_id
_entity_poly.type
_entity_poly.pdbx_seq_one_letter_code
_entity_poly.pdbx_strand_id
1 'polypeptide(L)'
;MQTSATGNPGEANVRQRPFWNAGALFFTDAKGNNYRCSAQFVGSNKTLLTAAHCLRDSKTGEWYKNFKFVQAYKNGGGSTSFTTTCQTVKSNWVTGRERINFSKDYGFLVTKGKSDAGWMGFKTKIPYSVLTAIGYPINYGSGRVLQRVSGTVGEVTSTLVRLDNNPMTSGSSGGAWIAESNHNNTSGNYVVGLNSFGLTETPTKVYSPYFDSHFYSLFIHARDTCGKYN
;
A
#
# COMPACT_ATOMS: atom_id res chain seq x y z
N MET A 1 -15.77 -1.47 -19.39
CA MET A 1 -14.62 -1.30 -18.48
C MET A 1 -13.98 0.04 -18.81
N GLN A 2 -13.98 1.01 -17.90
CA GLN A 2 -13.19 2.23 -18.11
C GLN A 2 -11.71 1.85 -17.88
N THR A 3 -10.99 1.47 -18.94
CA THR A 3 -9.54 1.34 -18.88
C THR A 3 -8.99 2.75 -18.65
N SER A 4 -8.36 3.02 -17.50
CA SER A 4 -7.60 4.26 -17.36
C SER A 4 -6.50 4.21 -18.41
N ALA A 5 -6.37 5.26 -19.23
CA ALA A 5 -5.27 5.35 -20.16
C ALA A 5 -3.94 5.25 -19.37
N THR A 6 -2.97 4.52 -19.92
CA THR A 6 -1.63 4.37 -19.32
C THR A 6 -1.08 5.72 -18.93
N GLY A 7 -0.58 5.85 -17.69
CA GLY A 7 -0.02 7.13 -17.21
C GLY A 7 -1.02 8.19 -16.75
N ASN A 8 -2.32 8.00 -16.96
CA ASN A 8 -3.35 8.96 -16.56
C ASN A 8 -4.18 8.42 -15.39
N PRO A 9 -3.98 8.94 -14.16
CA PRO A 9 -4.81 8.56 -13.03
C PRO A 9 -6.27 8.90 -13.27
N GLY A 10 -7.13 7.97 -12.89
CA GLY A 10 -8.57 8.19 -12.82
C GLY A 10 -9.10 7.70 -11.49
N GLU A 11 -10.28 8.20 -11.10
CA GLU A 11 -10.95 7.71 -9.91
C GLU A 11 -11.26 6.20 -10.04
N ALA A 12 -10.92 5.45 -9.00
CA ALA A 12 -11.29 4.06 -8.86
C ALA A 12 -12.67 3.96 -8.20
N ASN A 13 -13.52 3.06 -8.71
CA ASN A 13 -14.79 2.78 -8.06
C ASN A 13 -14.57 1.96 -6.79
N VAL A 14 -14.53 2.63 -5.64
CA VAL A 14 -14.30 2.02 -4.32
C VAL A 14 -15.40 1.05 -3.88
N ARG A 15 -16.51 0.93 -4.62
CA ARG A 15 -17.58 -0.07 -4.40
C ARG A 15 -17.38 -1.35 -5.20
N GLN A 16 -16.30 -1.44 -5.97
CA GLN A 16 -16.02 -2.56 -6.86
C GLN A 16 -14.74 -3.27 -6.44
N ARG A 17 -14.70 -4.58 -6.64
CA ARG A 17 -13.45 -5.35 -6.55
C ARG A 17 -12.44 -4.83 -7.58
N PRO A 18 -11.13 -4.81 -7.30
CA PRO A 18 -10.52 -5.07 -5.99
C PRO A 18 -10.48 -3.82 -5.08
N PHE A 19 -10.89 -2.67 -5.58
CA PHE A 19 -10.72 -1.36 -4.94
C PHE A 19 -11.41 -1.21 -3.58
N TRP A 20 -12.50 -1.95 -3.34
CA TRP A 20 -13.18 -1.99 -2.04
C TRP A 20 -12.34 -2.54 -0.88
N ASN A 21 -11.18 -3.15 -1.15
CA ASN A 21 -10.24 -3.65 -0.15
C ASN A 21 -9.21 -2.59 0.24
N ALA A 22 -9.16 -1.48 -0.49
CA ALA A 22 -8.24 -0.38 -0.26
C ALA A 22 -8.90 0.78 0.49
N GLY A 23 -8.09 1.66 1.06
CA GLY A 23 -8.57 2.78 1.85
C GLY A 23 -7.46 3.75 2.23
N ALA A 24 -7.88 4.86 2.85
CA ALA A 24 -6.96 5.86 3.37
C ALA A 24 -6.51 5.45 4.78
N LEU A 25 -5.21 5.53 5.03
CA LEU A 25 -4.60 5.28 6.33
C LEU A 25 -4.22 6.61 6.97
N PHE A 26 -4.79 6.91 8.13
CA PHE A 26 -4.50 8.10 8.92
C PHE A 26 -3.72 7.72 10.17
N PHE A 27 -2.75 8.54 10.55
CA PHE A 27 -1.89 8.30 11.72
C PHE A 27 -1.24 9.61 12.19
N THR A 28 -0.59 9.56 13.36
CA THR A 28 0.14 10.71 13.92
C THR A 28 1.57 10.34 14.31
N ASP A 29 2.48 11.31 14.23
CA ASP A 29 3.82 11.20 14.85
C ASP A 29 3.76 11.37 16.39
N ALA A 30 4.90 11.25 17.09
CA ALA A 30 4.95 11.46 18.55
C ALA A 30 4.51 12.87 18.95
N LYS A 31 4.75 13.87 18.09
CA LYS A 31 4.39 15.28 18.30
C LYS A 31 2.90 15.57 18.07
N GLY A 32 2.14 14.61 17.54
CA GLY A 32 0.71 14.75 17.27
C GLY A 32 0.36 15.33 15.90
N ASN A 33 1.34 15.49 15.00
CA ASN A 33 1.08 15.92 13.62
C ASN A 33 0.34 14.82 12.86
N ASN A 34 -0.63 15.21 12.04
CA ASN A 34 -1.44 14.28 11.26
C ASN A 34 -0.79 13.95 9.91
N TYR A 35 -0.79 12.67 9.58
CA TYR A 35 -0.28 12.15 8.32
C TYR A 35 -1.28 11.20 7.67
N ARG A 36 -1.08 10.98 6.37
CA ARG A 36 -1.91 10.09 5.57
C ARG A 36 -1.08 9.30 4.57
N CYS A 37 -1.42 8.02 4.46
CA CYS A 37 -0.98 7.10 3.42
C CYS A 37 -2.18 6.37 2.82
N SER A 38 -1.88 5.40 1.95
CA SER A 38 -2.80 4.41 1.43
C SER A 38 -2.49 3.03 2.03
N ALA A 39 -3.51 2.19 2.15
CA ALA A 39 -3.35 0.81 2.57
C ALA A 39 -4.45 -0.09 1.99
N GLN A 40 -4.27 -1.40 2.11
CA GLN A 40 -5.23 -2.39 1.62
C GLN A 40 -5.17 -3.70 2.39
N PHE A 41 -6.30 -4.40 2.50
CA PHE A 41 -6.32 -5.77 3.02
C PHE A 41 -5.67 -6.75 2.06
N VAL A 42 -4.69 -7.53 2.53
CA VAL A 42 -3.99 -8.57 1.75
C VAL A 42 -3.87 -9.87 2.52
N GLY A 43 -4.08 -11.01 1.85
CA GLY A 43 -3.93 -12.36 2.39
C GLY A 43 -4.81 -12.75 3.59
N SER A 44 -5.48 -11.79 4.23
CA SER A 44 -6.32 -11.93 5.42
C SER A 44 -7.26 -10.72 5.52
N ASN A 45 -8.49 -10.93 5.98
CA ASN A 45 -9.45 -9.86 6.24
C ASN A 45 -9.12 -9.02 7.49
N LYS A 46 -7.98 -9.26 8.15
CA LYS A 46 -7.49 -8.44 9.27
C LYS A 46 -6.16 -7.75 9.00
N THR A 47 -5.45 -8.10 7.92
CA THR A 47 -4.08 -7.67 7.69
C THR A 47 -4.02 -6.64 6.58
N LEU A 48 -3.61 -5.42 6.93
CA LEU A 48 -3.39 -4.34 5.98
C LEU A 48 -1.92 -4.31 5.55
N LEU A 49 -1.67 -4.13 4.26
CA LEU A 49 -0.37 -3.78 3.72
C LEU A 49 -0.29 -2.26 3.49
N THR A 50 0.85 -1.67 3.83
CA THR A 50 1.23 -0.29 3.49
C THR A 50 2.77 -0.19 3.40
N ALA A 51 3.30 1.02 3.14
CA ALA A 51 4.75 1.25 3.14
C ALA A 51 5.29 1.31 4.58
N ALA A 52 6.54 0.90 4.80
CA ALA A 52 7.13 0.95 6.14
C ALA A 52 7.28 2.39 6.63
N HIS A 53 7.58 3.33 5.73
CA HIS A 53 7.64 4.76 6.05
C HIS A 53 6.28 5.35 6.47
N CYS A 54 5.15 4.65 6.24
CA CYS A 54 3.85 5.03 6.76
C CYS A 54 3.62 4.55 8.21
N LEU A 55 4.49 3.69 8.72
CA LEU A 55 4.38 3.10 10.05
C LEU A 55 5.48 3.57 11.00
N ARG A 56 6.68 3.79 10.46
CA ARG A 56 7.88 4.05 11.23
C ARG A 56 8.84 4.96 10.50
N ASP A 57 9.28 6.01 11.17
CA ASP A 57 10.30 6.93 10.65
C ASP A 57 11.60 6.16 10.40
N SER A 58 12.14 6.26 9.18
CA SER A 58 13.34 5.53 8.78
C SER A 58 14.62 6.04 9.44
N LYS A 59 14.64 7.31 9.87
CA LYS A 59 15.82 7.99 10.42
C LYS A 59 15.86 7.88 11.94
N THR A 60 14.78 8.26 12.61
CA THR A 60 14.70 8.24 14.08
C THR A 60 14.33 6.86 14.61
N GLY A 61 13.71 6.02 13.78
CA GLY A 61 13.15 4.75 14.20
C GLY A 61 11.89 4.89 15.06
N GLU A 62 11.34 6.09 15.16
CA GLU A 62 10.11 6.37 15.89
C GLU A 62 8.93 5.71 15.20
N TRP A 63 8.11 5.04 16.00
CA TRP A 63 6.85 4.47 15.53
C TRP A 63 5.76 5.51 15.53
N TYR A 64 5.00 5.58 14.44
CA TYR A 64 3.77 6.36 14.43
C TYR A 64 2.67 5.67 15.26
N LYS A 65 1.63 6.43 15.57
CA LYS A 65 0.54 6.02 16.47
C LYS A 65 -0.83 6.48 15.96
N ASN A 66 -1.88 6.09 16.67
CA ASN A 66 -3.27 6.48 16.39
C ASN A 66 -3.76 6.09 14.99
N PHE A 67 -3.37 4.90 14.52
CA PHE A 67 -3.76 4.44 13.19
C PHE A 67 -5.27 4.25 13.06
N LYS A 68 -5.82 4.87 12.03
CA LYS A 68 -7.18 4.68 11.56
C LYS A 68 -7.16 4.39 10.06
N PHE A 69 -7.55 3.19 9.69
CA PHE A 69 -7.79 2.82 8.29
C PHE A 69 -9.26 3.03 7.95
N VAL A 70 -9.56 3.79 6.90
CA VAL A 70 -10.92 3.99 6.40
C VAL A 70 -11.05 3.29 5.05
N GLN A 71 -11.71 2.13 5.06
CA GLN A 71 -11.91 1.28 3.89
C GLN A 71 -12.88 1.95 2.91
N ALA A 72 -12.58 1.86 1.61
CA ALA A 72 -13.35 2.51 0.55
C ALA A 72 -13.52 4.02 0.79
N TYR A 73 -12.49 4.68 1.34
CA TYR A 73 -12.55 6.11 1.67
C TYR A 73 -12.89 6.96 0.45
N LYS A 74 -13.86 7.86 0.62
CA LYS A 74 -14.26 8.85 -0.38
C LYS A 74 -14.84 10.08 0.31
N ASN A 75 -14.23 11.24 0.08
CA ASN A 75 -14.71 12.56 0.52
C ASN A 75 -15.05 12.67 2.01
N GLY A 76 -14.25 12.06 2.89
CA GLY A 76 -14.47 12.09 4.34
C GLY A 76 -15.25 10.89 4.88
N GLY A 77 -15.96 10.16 4.02
CA GLY A 77 -16.66 8.92 4.36
C GLY A 77 -15.87 7.66 3.96
N GLY A 78 -16.45 6.50 4.24
CA GLY A 78 -15.94 5.19 3.85
C GLY A 78 -16.98 4.11 4.16
N SER A 79 -16.69 2.87 3.78
CA SER A 79 -17.55 1.72 4.13
C SER A 79 -17.41 1.35 5.60
N THR A 80 -16.16 1.16 6.05
CA THR A 80 -15.84 0.75 7.42
C THR A 80 -14.55 1.43 7.88
N SER A 81 -14.48 1.79 9.17
CA SER A 81 -13.26 2.29 9.81
C SER A 81 -12.68 1.25 10.76
N PHE A 82 -11.36 1.07 10.70
CA PHE A 82 -10.63 0.13 11.54
C PHE A 82 -9.54 0.84 12.33
N THR A 83 -9.50 0.56 13.62
CA THR A 83 -8.30 0.80 14.44
C THR A 83 -7.42 -0.45 14.40
N THR A 84 -6.15 -0.28 14.72
CA THR A 84 -5.15 -1.35 14.66
C THR A 84 -4.69 -1.77 16.06
N THR A 85 -4.19 -3.00 16.17
CA THR A 85 -3.63 -3.55 17.42
C THR A 85 -2.15 -3.83 17.33
N CYS A 86 -1.63 -4.01 16.13
CA CYS A 86 -0.22 -4.23 15.89
C CYS A 86 0.21 -3.59 14.57
N GLN A 87 1.48 -3.21 14.53
CA GLN A 87 2.22 -2.80 13.36
C GLN A 87 3.56 -3.55 13.26
N THR A 88 3.95 -3.91 12.04
CA THR A 88 5.20 -4.63 11.79
C THR A 88 5.92 -4.03 10.59
N VAL A 89 7.24 -3.83 10.73
CA VAL A 89 8.17 -3.52 9.65
C VAL A 89 9.39 -4.42 9.81
N LYS A 90 10.19 -4.62 8.75
CA LYS A 90 11.47 -5.32 8.90
C LYS A 90 12.42 -4.52 9.78
N SER A 91 13.20 -5.20 10.64
CA SER A 91 14.15 -4.55 11.55
C SER A 91 15.16 -3.65 10.82
N ASN A 92 15.63 -4.09 9.65
CA ASN A 92 16.55 -3.35 8.80
C ASN A 92 15.89 -2.27 7.91
N TRP A 93 14.62 -1.93 8.16
CA TRP A 93 14.01 -0.69 7.66
C TRP A 93 14.69 0.54 8.32
N VAL A 94 14.89 0.47 9.63
CA VAL A 94 15.62 1.48 10.40
C VAL A 94 17.08 1.08 10.41
N THR A 95 17.91 1.80 9.65
CA THR A 95 19.34 1.47 9.50
C THR A 95 20.21 2.19 10.53
N GLY A 96 19.66 3.17 11.27
CA GLY A 96 20.43 4.06 12.15
C GLY A 96 21.45 4.92 11.41
N ARG A 97 21.34 5.02 10.08
CA ARG A 97 22.25 5.74 9.18
C ARG A 97 21.43 6.69 8.31
N GLU A 98 22.09 7.64 7.67
CA GLU A 98 21.44 8.54 6.69
C GLU A 98 20.84 7.80 5.49
N ARG A 99 21.31 6.58 5.20
CA ARG A 99 20.83 5.77 4.08
C ARG A 99 19.56 5.00 4.45
N ILE A 100 18.47 5.33 3.76
CA ILE A 100 17.16 4.64 3.86
C ILE A 100 17.23 3.31 3.11
N ASN A 101 16.76 2.23 3.73
CA ASN A 101 16.70 0.92 3.10
C ASN A 101 15.37 0.70 2.36
N PHE A 102 15.26 1.28 1.16
CA PHE A 102 14.04 1.17 0.34
C PHE A 102 13.67 -0.27 -0.05
N SER A 103 14.60 -1.24 -0.01
CA SER A 103 14.27 -2.66 -0.25
C SER A 103 13.38 -3.28 0.83
N LYS A 104 13.14 -2.56 1.92
CA LYS A 104 12.34 -2.99 3.07
C LYS A 104 11.23 -2.00 3.40
N ASP A 105 10.87 -1.12 2.47
CA ASP A 105 9.78 -0.14 2.64
C ASP A 105 8.39 -0.77 2.46
N TYR A 106 8.11 -1.81 3.23
CA TYR A 106 6.80 -2.43 3.36
C TYR A 106 6.54 -2.78 4.81
N GLY A 107 5.29 -2.67 5.21
CA GLY A 107 4.86 -2.98 6.56
C GLY A 107 3.42 -3.43 6.60
N PHE A 108 3.06 -4.06 7.70
CA PHE A 108 1.70 -4.55 7.92
C PHE A 108 1.12 -3.97 9.18
N LEU A 109 -0.18 -3.72 9.15
CA LEU A 109 -1.00 -3.42 10.32
C LEU A 109 -2.01 -4.55 10.50
N VAL A 110 -2.29 -4.90 11.75
CA VAL A 110 -3.39 -5.82 12.11
C VAL A 110 -4.54 -5.00 12.67
N THR A 111 -5.72 -5.16 12.09
CA THR A 111 -6.94 -4.46 12.49
C THR A 111 -7.68 -5.18 13.62
N LYS A 112 -8.41 -4.43 14.46
CA LYS A 112 -9.28 -4.99 15.50
C LYS A 112 -10.44 -5.80 14.88
N GLY A 113 -11.12 -5.20 13.92
CA GLY A 113 -12.26 -5.78 13.19
C GLY A 113 -11.83 -6.63 11.99
N LYS A 114 -12.78 -7.29 11.33
CA LYS A 114 -12.58 -8.01 10.07
C LYS A 114 -13.22 -7.21 8.93
N SER A 115 -12.57 -7.20 7.77
CA SER A 115 -13.14 -6.69 6.52
C SER A 115 -14.18 -7.68 5.97
N ASP A 116 -15.42 -7.22 5.80
CA ASP A 116 -16.47 -8.00 5.15
C ASP A 116 -16.24 -8.12 3.64
N ALA A 117 -15.51 -7.18 3.04
CA ALA A 117 -15.10 -7.24 1.63
C ALA A 117 -14.01 -8.30 1.35
N GLY A 118 -13.44 -8.88 2.42
CA GLY A 118 -12.34 -9.82 2.34
C GLY A 118 -10.99 -9.13 2.16
N TRP A 119 -10.15 -9.70 1.28
CA TRP A 119 -8.79 -9.24 1.01
C TRP A 119 -8.39 -9.47 -0.45
N MET A 120 -7.32 -8.83 -0.89
CA MET A 120 -6.63 -9.16 -2.13
C MET A 120 -5.59 -10.26 -1.91
N GLY A 121 -5.39 -11.13 -2.90
CA GLY A 121 -4.24 -12.02 -2.92
C GLY A 121 -2.93 -11.22 -3.08
N PHE A 122 -1.79 -11.86 -2.86
CA PHE A 122 -0.50 -11.28 -3.22
C PHE A 122 0.39 -12.33 -3.85
N LYS A 123 1.37 -11.91 -4.65
CA LYS A 123 2.40 -12.79 -5.22
C LYS A 123 3.78 -12.17 -5.04
N THR A 124 4.76 -13.04 -4.82
CA THR A 124 6.17 -12.69 -4.86
C THR A 124 6.71 -12.89 -6.29
N LYS A 125 7.89 -12.32 -6.56
CA LYS A 125 8.66 -12.49 -7.81
C LYS A 125 8.18 -11.79 -9.09
N ILE A 126 7.04 -11.10 -9.08
CA ILE A 126 6.45 -10.26 -10.15
C ILE A 126 6.77 -10.69 -11.61
N PRO A 127 6.03 -11.64 -12.20
CA PRO A 127 6.17 -12.02 -13.61
C PRO A 127 5.37 -11.12 -14.59
N TYR A 128 4.93 -9.93 -14.18
CA TYR A 128 3.95 -9.12 -14.93
C TYR A 128 4.59 -7.91 -15.59
N SER A 129 4.03 -7.48 -16.73
CA SER A 129 4.49 -6.31 -17.48
C SER A 129 3.60 -5.06 -17.31
N VAL A 130 2.33 -5.22 -16.95
CA VAL A 130 1.38 -4.13 -16.74
C VAL A 130 0.67 -4.32 -15.40
N LEU A 131 0.63 -3.27 -14.60
CA LEU A 131 0.02 -3.27 -13.26
C LEU A 131 -0.94 -2.09 -13.10
N THR A 132 -1.97 -2.28 -12.27
CA THR A 132 -2.81 -1.19 -11.80
C THR A 132 -2.26 -0.69 -10.46
N ALA A 133 -1.65 0.49 -10.42
CA ALA A 133 -1.29 1.14 -9.16
C ALA A 133 -2.50 1.90 -8.61
N ILE A 134 -2.72 1.82 -7.30
CA ILE A 134 -3.79 2.54 -6.61
C ILE A 134 -3.25 3.37 -5.45
N GLY A 135 -3.97 4.42 -5.04
CA GLY A 135 -3.62 5.21 -3.85
C GLY A 135 -4.46 6.48 -3.70
N TYR A 136 -4.21 7.24 -2.63
CA TYR A 136 -4.85 8.53 -2.33
C TYR A 136 -3.85 9.69 -2.46
N PRO A 137 -3.30 9.94 -3.67
CA PRO A 137 -2.33 11.01 -3.87
C PRO A 137 -2.95 12.39 -3.70
N ILE A 138 -2.15 13.37 -3.27
CA ILE A 138 -2.61 14.75 -3.12
C ILE A 138 -2.79 15.47 -4.47
N ASN A 139 -1.97 15.15 -5.48
CA ASN A 139 -2.04 15.80 -6.79
C ASN A 139 -3.23 15.37 -7.64
N TYR A 140 -3.90 14.26 -7.31
CA TYR A 140 -5.11 13.81 -8.00
C TYR A 140 -6.22 13.53 -6.98
N GLY A 141 -7.32 14.28 -7.09
CA GLY A 141 -8.44 14.12 -6.17
C GLY A 141 -8.15 14.54 -4.73
N SER A 142 -7.08 15.30 -4.49
CA SER A 142 -6.71 15.91 -3.19
C SER A 142 -6.53 14.89 -2.05
N GLY A 143 -6.23 13.63 -2.39
CA GLY A 143 -6.24 12.47 -1.50
C GLY A 143 -7.58 12.21 -0.82
N ARG A 144 -8.67 12.73 -1.39
CA ARG A 144 -10.05 12.52 -0.95
C ARG A 144 -10.74 11.37 -1.68
N VAL A 145 -10.18 10.92 -2.79
CA VAL A 145 -10.71 9.85 -3.63
C VAL A 145 -9.60 8.86 -3.99
N LEU A 146 -9.95 7.58 -4.11
CA LEU A 146 -8.99 6.56 -4.55
C LEU A 146 -8.70 6.78 -6.03
N GLN A 147 -7.42 6.95 -6.35
CA GLN A 147 -6.94 7.01 -7.72
C GLN A 147 -6.42 5.63 -8.13
N ARG A 148 -6.55 5.34 -9.42
CA ARG A 148 -5.90 4.21 -10.07
C ARG A 148 -5.24 4.66 -11.36
N VAL A 149 -4.11 4.06 -11.70
CA VAL A 149 -3.40 4.29 -12.96
C VAL A 149 -2.85 2.98 -13.48
N SER A 150 -2.89 2.79 -14.80
CA SER A 150 -2.22 1.68 -15.47
C SER A 150 -0.76 2.08 -15.70
N GLY A 151 0.16 1.29 -15.13
CA GLY A 151 1.60 1.47 -15.25
C GLY A 151 2.28 0.27 -15.90
N THR A 152 3.46 0.49 -16.44
CA THR A 152 4.27 -0.55 -17.10
C THR A 152 5.47 -0.89 -16.21
N VAL A 153 5.69 -2.18 -15.95
CA VAL A 153 6.86 -2.62 -15.18
C VAL A 153 8.12 -2.29 -15.97
N GLY A 154 9.00 -1.50 -15.36
CA GLY A 154 10.28 -1.09 -15.91
C GLY A 154 11.41 -1.96 -15.39
N GLU A 155 12.39 -1.33 -14.75
CA GLU A 155 13.54 -2.02 -14.17
C GLU A 155 13.13 -2.93 -13.00
N VAL A 156 13.66 -4.16 -13.00
CA VAL A 156 13.50 -5.13 -11.91
C VAL A 156 14.88 -5.56 -11.45
N THR A 157 15.18 -5.33 -10.18
CA THR A 157 16.41 -5.82 -9.54
C THR A 157 16.06 -6.91 -8.52
N SER A 158 17.07 -7.45 -7.84
CA SER A 158 16.85 -8.41 -6.74
C SER A 158 16.15 -7.79 -5.52
N THR A 159 16.04 -6.46 -5.45
CA THR A 159 15.54 -5.75 -4.25
C THR A 159 14.46 -4.73 -4.54
N LEU A 160 14.35 -4.23 -5.77
CA LEU A 160 13.43 -3.17 -6.15
C LEU A 160 12.76 -3.47 -7.50
N VAL A 161 11.57 -2.91 -7.68
CA VAL A 161 10.82 -2.94 -8.93
C VAL A 161 10.37 -1.54 -9.24
N ARG A 162 10.57 -1.11 -10.48
CA ARG A 162 10.11 0.18 -10.99
C ARG A 162 8.81 -0.01 -11.77
N LEU A 163 7.84 0.87 -11.50
CA LEU A 163 6.63 1.04 -12.29
C LEU A 163 6.70 2.40 -12.98
N ASP A 164 6.72 2.35 -14.30
CA ASP A 164 6.65 3.52 -15.16
C ASP A 164 5.18 3.90 -15.38
N ASN A 165 4.96 5.17 -15.76
CA ASN A 165 3.64 5.73 -16.01
C ASN A 165 2.75 5.76 -14.74
N ASN A 166 3.35 6.10 -13.60
CA ASN A 166 2.63 6.35 -12.36
C ASN A 166 2.97 7.75 -11.83
N PRO A 167 2.13 8.78 -12.09
CA PRO A 167 2.39 10.16 -11.65
C PRO A 167 1.84 10.47 -10.24
N MET A 168 1.41 9.45 -9.48
CA MET A 168 0.82 9.68 -8.15
C MET A 168 1.89 10.14 -7.14
N THR A 169 1.63 11.23 -6.42
CA THR A 169 2.56 11.79 -5.43
C THR A 169 2.15 11.46 -3.98
N SER A 170 2.62 12.26 -3.02
CA SER A 170 2.39 12.13 -1.58
C SER A 170 0.95 11.73 -1.23
N GLY A 171 0.81 10.77 -0.32
CA GLY A 171 -0.47 10.16 0.07
C GLY A 171 -0.79 8.86 -0.68
N SER A 172 -0.21 8.64 -1.86
CA SER A 172 -0.31 7.35 -2.56
C SER A 172 0.53 6.24 -1.92
N SER A 173 1.53 6.61 -1.10
CA SER A 173 2.41 5.71 -0.35
C SER A 173 1.67 4.54 0.28
N GLY A 174 2.18 3.32 0.09
CA GLY A 174 1.61 2.08 0.59
C GLY A 174 0.48 1.49 -0.27
N GLY A 175 -0.07 2.26 -1.21
CA GLY A 175 -1.11 1.80 -2.11
C GLY A 175 -0.61 0.71 -3.06
N ALA A 176 -1.41 -0.34 -3.26
CA ALA A 176 -1.02 -1.54 -3.99
C ALA A 176 -0.72 -1.30 -5.47
N TRP A 177 0.18 -2.12 -6.00
CA TRP A 177 0.27 -2.44 -7.43
C TRP A 177 -0.36 -3.81 -7.67
N ILE A 178 -1.41 -3.83 -8.49
CA ILE A 178 -2.31 -4.96 -8.66
C ILE A 178 -2.10 -5.57 -10.06
N ALA A 179 -1.73 -6.84 -10.09
CA ALA A 179 -1.71 -7.69 -11.27
C ALA A 179 -3.05 -8.41 -11.47
N GLU A 180 -3.39 -8.73 -12.72
CA GLU A 180 -4.62 -9.46 -13.08
C GLU A 180 -5.88 -8.83 -12.45
N SER A 181 -5.97 -7.49 -12.49
CA SER A 181 -7.09 -6.76 -11.91
C SER A 181 -8.40 -7.20 -12.54
N ASN A 182 -9.32 -7.72 -11.72
CA ASN A 182 -10.59 -8.29 -12.15
C ASN A 182 -11.72 -7.84 -11.23
N HIS A 183 -12.77 -7.30 -11.84
CA HIS A 183 -13.94 -6.80 -11.13
C HIS A 183 -15.02 -7.86 -10.84
N ASN A 184 -15.07 -8.90 -11.67
CA ASN A 184 -16.20 -9.83 -11.74
C ASN A 184 -15.95 -11.14 -10.99
N ASN A 185 -14.69 -11.48 -10.67
CA ASN A 185 -14.37 -12.72 -9.97
C ASN A 185 -13.29 -12.51 -8.89
N THR A 186 -13.18 -13.49 -8.00
CA THR A 186 -12.18 -13.52 -6.93
C THR A 186 -10.79 -13.94 -7.41
N SER A 187 -10.70 -14.59 -8.56
CA SER A 187 -9.44 -14.97 -9.20
C SER A 187 -8.68 -13.73 -9.69
N GLY A 188 -7.36 -13.74 -9.64
CA GLY A 188 -6.56 -12.56 -9.96
C GLY A 188 -6.47 -11.59 -8.78
N ASN A 189 -6.37 -10.28 -9.07
CA ASN A 189 -6.25 -9.21 -8.09
C ASN A 189 -5.06 -9.40 -7.12
N TYR A 190 -3.90 -9.76 -7.68
CA TYR A 190 -2.70 -10.00 -6.87
C TYR A 190 -1.96 -8.71 -6.62
N VAL A 191 -1.79 -8.36 -5.35
CA VAL A 191 -0.84 -7.32 -4.96
C VAL A 191 0.58 -7.85 -5.14
N VAL A 192 1.37 -7.17 -5.95
CA VAL A 192 2.73 -7.58 -6.31
C VAL A 192 3.78 -6.54 -5.95
N GLY A 193 3.34 -5.32 -5.64
CA GLY A 193 4.18 -4.23 -5.17
C GLY A 193 3.30 -3.17 -4.49
N LEU A 194 3.92 -2.06 -4.11
CA LEU A 194 3.23 -0.88 -3.56
C LEU A 194 3.95 0.42 -3.96
N ASN A 195 3.25 1.55 -3.91
CA ASN A 195 3.90 2.86 -4.05
C ASN A 195 4.81 3.10 -2.83
N SER A 196 6.13 3.06 -2.99
CA SER A 196 7.07 3.33 -1.90
C SER A 196 7.73 4.69 -2.08
N PHE A 197 8.55 4.87 -3.12
CA PHE A 197 9.26 6.12 -3.38
C PHE A 197 9.35 6.44 -4.87
N GLY A 198 9.57 7.70 -5.20
CA GLY A 198 9.86 8.18 -6.55
C GLY A 198 11.07 9.13 -6.52
N LEU A 199 11.55 9.50 -7.70
CA LEU A 199 12.66 10.44 -7.86
C LEU A 199 12.15 11.74 -8.50
N THR A 200 12.66 12.88 -8.04
CA THR A 200 12.28 14.21 -8.52
C THR A 200 12.53 14.39 -10.02
N GLU A 201 13.61 13.79 -10.52
CA GLU A 201 14.05 13.86 -11.92
C GLU A 201 13.19 12.98 -12.84
N THR A 202 12.45 12.03 -12.27
CA THR A 202 11.62 11.09 -13.03
C THR A 202 10.25 10.91 -12.36
N PRO A 203 9.39 11.95 -12.37
CA PRO A 203 8.19 12.04 -11.54
C PRO A 203 7.09 11.01 -11.87
N THR A 204 7.22 10.28 -12.97
CA THR A 204 6.30 9.20 -13.38
C THR A 204 6.84 7.80 -13.11
N LYS A 205 8.04 7.69 -12.51
CA LYS A 205 8.71 6.43 -12.16
C LYS A 205 8.63 6.23 -10.66
N VAL A 206 7.83 5.26 -10.24
CA VAL A 206 7.65 4.90 -8.83
C VAL A 206 8.28 3.55 -8.58
N TYR A 207 8.89 3.37 -7.42
CA TYR A 207 9.56 2.15 -7.02
C TYR A 207 8.79 1.47 -5.89
N SER A 208 8.85 0.14 -5.89
CA SER A 208 8.39 -0.75 -4.84
C SER A 208 9.56 -1.61 -4.38
N PRO A 209 9.64 -1.96 -3.08
CA PRO A 209 10.38 -3.15 -2.67
C PRO A 209 9.97 -4.37 -3.50
N TYR A 210 10.94 -5.18 -3.92
CA TYR A 210 10.67 -6.46 -4.57
C TYR A 210 10.11 -7.45 -3.53
N PHE A 211 8.92 -8.00 -3.80
CA PHE A 211 8.30 -8.97 -2.89
C PHE A 211 8.98 -10.33 -3.04
N ASP A 212 9.71 -10.70 -1.99
CA ASP A 212 10.50 -11.93 -1.85
C ASP A 212 10.01 -12.79 -0.67
N SER A 213 10.81 -13.77 -0.25
CA SER A 213 10.52 -14.56 0.96
C SER A 213 10.55 -13.73 2.25
N HIS A 214 11.25 -12.59 2.27
CA HIS A 214 11.27 -11.69 3.42
C HIS A 214 9.96 -10.91 3.56
N PHE A 215 9.33 -10.53 2.45
CA PHE A 215 7.96 -9.99 2.44
C PHE A 215 6.98 -11.03 3.00
N TYR A 216 7.02 -12.25 2.45
CA TYR A 216 6.13 -13.33 2.88
C TYR A 216 6.27 -13.65 4.37
N SER A 217 7.51 -13.77 4.88
CA SER A 217 7.75 -14.01 6.30
C SER A 217 7.23 -12.89 7.22
N LEU A 218 7.33 -11.62 6.80
CA LEU A 218 6.76 -10.51 7.57
C LEU A 218 5.23 -10.56 7.58
N PHE A 219 4.59 -10.90 6.45
CA PHE A 219 3.14 -11.11 6.39
C PHE A 219 2.70 -12.22 7.35
N ILE A 220 3.36 -13.37 7.34
CA ILE A 220 3.06 -14.49 8.24
C ILE A 220 3.21 -14.06 9.69
N HIS A 221 4.28 -13.34 10.03
CA HIS A 221 4.48 -12.80 11.38
C HIS A 221 3.33 -11.85 11.79
N ALA A 222 2.94 -10.92 10.92
CA ALA A 222 1.84 -10.00 11.19
C ALA A 222 0.52 -10.77 11.41
N ARG A 223 0.20 -11.73 10.54
CA ARG A 223 -1.04 -12.52 10.62
C ARG A 223 -1.08 -13.40 11.87
N ASP A 224 0.00 -14.13 12.14
CA ASP A 224 -0.01 -15.25 13.10
C ASP A 224 0.52 -14.88 14.48
N THR A 225 1.43 -13.92 14.58
CA THR A 225 1.95 -13.47 15.88
C THR A 225 1.12 -12.30 16.38
N CYS A 226 0.99 -11.25 15.56
CA CYS A 226 0.23 -10.07 15.96
C CYS A 226 -1.29 -10.28 15.98
N GLY A 227 -1.82 -11.17 15.14
CA GLY A 227 -3.25 -11.47 15.10
C GLY A 227 -3.78 -12.26 16.30
N LYS A 228 -2.92 -12.82 17.16
CA LYS A 228 -3.30 -13.63 18.33
C LYS A 228 -3.60 -12.83 19.60
N TYR A 229 -3.18 -11.56 19.67
CA TYR A 229 -3.35 -10.72 20.85
C TYR A 229 -4.67 -9.90 20.85
N ASN A 230 -5.66 -10.36 20.08
CA ASN A 230 -6.96 -9.71 19.90
C ASN A 230 -8.11 -10.63 20.29
#